data_AF-A0A1V8SXJ6-F1
#
_entry.id   AF-A0A1V8SXJ6-F1
#
_cell.length_a   1.000
_cell.length_b   1.000
_cell.length_c   1.000
_cell.angle_alpha   90.00
_cell.angle_beta   90.00
_cell.angle_gamma   90.00
#
_symmetry.space_group_name_H-M   'P 1'
#
loop_
_entity.id
_entity.type
_entity.pdbx_description
1 polymer ?
#
loop_
_entity_poly.entity_id
_entity_poly.type
_entity_poly.pdbx_seq_one_letter_code
_entity_poly.pdbx_strand_id
1 'polypeptide(L)'
;MMVNNGCDNAQLVSALSSEDAGTLNIGQVFTNGFPSTLVNAAFSQNLASDDVKAKMTPVGTGSNWGTDECLKKCGIDRNSKGTLTFANGNKE
;
A
#
# COMPACT_ATOMS: atom_id res chain seq x y z
N MET A 1 -8.53 -4.71 9.05
CA MET A 1 -7.99 -3.83 7.99
C MET A 1 -9.10 -3.60 6.98
N MET A 2 -9.32 -2.36 6.55
CA MET A 2 -10.31 -2.06 5.50
C MET A 2 -9.64 -2.16 4.13
N VAL A 3 -10.29 -2.83 3.18
CA VAL A 3 -9.78 -3.03 1.81
C VAL A 3 -10.91 -2.73 0.83
N ASN A 4 -10.66 -1.88 -0.16
CA ASN A 4 -11.60 -1.67 -1.25
C ASN A 4 -11.52 -2.84 -2.24
N ASN A 5 -12.66 -3.52 -2.45
CA ASN A 5 -12.77 -4.65 -3.38
C ASN A 5 -13.58 -4.31 -4.66
N GLY A 6 -14.10 -3.08 -4.74
CA GLY A 6 -14.82 -2.53 -5.89
C GLY A 6 -13.86 -1.91 -6.91
N CYS A 7 -14.35 -1.73 -8.14
CA CYS A 7 -13.59 -1.08 -9.22
C CYS A 7 -13.98 0.38 -9.46
N ASP A 8 -15.01 0.85 -8.75
CA ASP A 8 -15.42 2.25 -8.79
C ASP A 8 -14.42 3.13 -8.03
N ASN A 9 -14.42 4.42 -8.35
CA ASN A 9 -13.60 5.40 -7.64
C ASN A 9 -13.91 5.38 -6.14
N ALA A 10 -12.87 5.20 -5.33
CA ALA A 10 -12.96 5.27 -3.88
C ALA A 10 -12.28 6.54 -3.39
N GLN A 11 -12.98 7.29 -2.54
CA GLN A 11 -12.44 8.48 -1.90
C GLN A 11 -12.07 8.16 -0.45
N LEU A 12 -10.79 8.35 -0.12
CA LEU A 12 -10.31 8.31 1.25
C LEU A 12 -10.33 9.74 1.82
N VAL A 13 -11.14 9.98 2.83
CA VAL A 13 -11.14 11.25 3.59
C VAL A 13 -10.56 10.97 4.96
N SER A 14 -9.46 11.66 5.30
CA SER A 14 -8.84 11.60 6.62
C SER A 14 -8.87 12.99 7.25
N ALA A 15 -9.61 13.12 8.36
CA ALA A 15 -9.64 14.33 9.17
C ALA A 15 -8.96 14.02 10.50
N LEU A 16 -7.79 14.63 10.72
CA LEU A 16 -6.94 14.38 11.88
C LEU A 16 -6.89 15.66 12.71
N SER A 17 -6.99 15.53 14.03
CA SER A 17 -6.95 16.67 14.97
C SER A 17 -5.52 17.02 15.42
N SER A 18 -4.51 16.43 14.79
CA SER A 18 -3.09 16.63 15.07
C SER A 18 -2.42 17.34 13.91
N GLU A 19 -1.51 18.25 14.21
CA GLU A 19 -0.61 18.89 13.23
C GLU A 19 0.37 17.89 12.59
N ASP A 20 0.73 16.83 13.33
CA ASP A 20 1.45 15.67 12.80
C ASP A 20 0.48 14.50 12.59
N ALA A 21 -0.26 14.60 11.49
CA ALA A 21 -1.19 13.61 10.96
C ALA A 21 -0.48 12.39 10.32
N GLY A 22 0.76 12.09 10.74
CA GLY A 22 1.64 11.11 10.12
C GLY A 22 0.96 9.78 9.81
N THR A 23 1.21 9.26 8.61
CA THR A 23 0.74 7.93 8.21
C THR A 23 1.83 6.89 8.42
N LEU A 24 1.51 5.83 9.16
CA LEU A 24 2.45 4.75 9.42
C LEU A 24 2.34 3.66 8.34
N ASN A 25 3.38 3.52 7.51
CA ASN A 25 3.51 2.39 6.59
C ASN A 25 4.12 1.21 7.34
N ILE A 26 3.28 0.41 8.01
CA ILE A 26 3.72 -0.61 8.98
C ILE A 26 4.69 -1.66 8.38
N GLY A 27 4.52 -2.03 7.11
CA GLY A 27 5.45 -2.94 6.43
C GLY A 27 6.87 -2.39 6.36
N GLN A 28 7.02 -1.11 5.99
CA GLN A 28 8.31 -0.42 5.93
C GLN A 28 8.96 -0.30 7.30
N VAL A 29 8.17 -0.10 8.35
CA VAL A 29 8.67 -0.03 9.73
C VAL A 29 9.29 -1.35 10.15
N PHE A 30 8.64 -2.48 9.87
CA PHE A 30 9.17 -3.79 10.23
C PHE A 30 10.38 -4.20 9.40
N THR A 31 10.47 -3.79 8.14
CA THR A 31 11.60 -4.18 7.30
C THR A 31 12.79 -3.22 7.38
N ASN A 32 12.56 -1.95 7.69
CA ASN A 32 13.61 -0.91 7.64
C ASN A 32 13.82 -0.16 8.96
N GLY A 33 12.84 -0.15 9.87
CA GLY A 33 12.88 0.64 11.12
C GLY A 33 13.35 -0.12 12.36
N PHE A 34 13.18 -1.45 12.40
CA PHE A 34 13.54 -2.27 13.56
C PHE A 34 14.70 -3.25 13.28
N PRO A 35 15.48 -3.63 14.31
CA PRO A 35 16.46 -4.71 14.18
C PRO A 35 15.80 -6.01 13.70
N SER A 36 16.37 -6.62 12.67
CA SER A 36 15.80 -7.81 12.03
C SER A 36 15.65 -8.99 13.00
N THR A 37 16.55 -9.12 13.99
CA THR A 37 16.47 -10.15 15.03
C THR A 37 15.21 -10.03 15.88
N LEU A 38 14.80 -8.81 16.24
CA LEU A 38 13.60 -8.56 17.03
C LEU A 38 12.33 -8.82 16.23
N VAL A 39 12.30 -8.35 14.98
CA VAL A 39 11.18 -8.58 14.07
C VAL A 39 11.01 -10.09 13.82
N ASN A 40 12.09 -10.78 13.50
CA ASN A 40 12.05 -12.20 13.23
C ASN A 40 11.64 -13.02 14.46
N ALA A 41 12.11 -12.65 15.65
CA ALA A 41 11.70 -13.28 16.90
C ALA A 41 10.21 -13.05 17.20
N ALA A 42 9.71 -11.83 17.02
CA ALA A 42 8.31 -11.47 17.30
C ALA A 42 7.32 -12.27 16.42
N PHE A 43 7.67 -12.51 15.15
CA PHE A 43 6.80 -13.22 14.22
C PHE A 43 7.17 -14.70 14.04
N SER A 44 8.25 -15.18 14.68
CA SER A 44 8.80 -16.52 14.47
C SER A 44 9.04 -16.87 12.99
N GLN A 45 9.38 -15.86 12.18
CA GLN A 45 9.53 -15.93 10.72
C GLN A 45 10.60 -14.95 10.24
N ASN A 46 11.19 -15.17 9.07
CA ASN A 46 12.25 -14.31 8.53
C ASN A 46 11.70 -13.10 7.73
N LEU A 47 10.91 -12.26 8.38
CA LEU A 47 10.17 -11.14 7.77
C LEU A 47 11.02 -9.88 7.52
N ALA A 48 12.16 -9.74 8.19
CA ALA A 48 13.07 -8.60 7.99
C ALA A 48 14.30 -8.97 7.14
N SER A 49 14.21 -10.01 6.32
CA SER A 49 15.26 -10.42 5.39
C SER A 49 15.39 -9.46 4.20
N ASP A 50 16.56 -9.48 3.54
CA ASP A 50 16.82 -8.66 2.37
C ASP A 50 15.89 -8.99 1.18
N ASP A 51 15.45 -10.25 1.06
CA ASP A 51 14.47 -10.67 0.05
C ASP A 51 13.09 -10.03 0.28
N VAL A 52 12.62 -10.02 1.54
CA VAL A 52 11.35 -9.37 1.89
C VAL A 52 11.44 -7.85 1.72
N LYS A 53 12.57 -7.25 2.12
CA LYS A 53 12.84 -5.82 1.88
C LYS A 53 12.77 -5.46 0.39
N ALA A 54 13.41 -6.26 -0.47
CA ALA A 54 13.45 -6.02 -1.91
C ALA A 54 12.07 -6.14 -2.59
N LYS A 55 11.16 -6.92 -2.02
CA LYS A 55 9.77 -7.09 -2.52
C LYS A 55 8.77 -6.11 -1.90
N MET A 56 9.19 -5.32 -0.93
CA MET A 56 8.30 -4.38 -0.26
C MET A 56 7.86 -3.26 -1.21
N THR A 57 6.58 -2.86 -1.14
CA THR A 57 6.06 -1.79 -1.97
C THR A 57 6.70 -0.44 -1.62
N PRO A 58 6.87 0.48 -2.58
CA PRO A 58 7.43 1.80 -2.30
C PRO A 58 6.68 2.58 -1.21
N VAL A 59 7.36 3.52 -0.56
CA VAL A 59 6.72 4.47 0.37
C VAL A 59 5.58 5.24 -0.32
N GLY A 60 4.49 5.50 0.42
CA GLY A 60 3.31 6.19 -0.11
C GLY A 60 2.28 5.29 -0.81
N THR A 61 2.52 3.98 -0.89
CA THR A 61 1.58 3.01 -1.48
C THR A 61 0.52 2.47 -0.51
N GLY A 62 0.73 2.63 0.81
CA GLY A 62 -0.04 1.92 1.85
C GLY A 62 -1.56 2.15 1.84
N SER A 63 -2.04 3.30 1.35
CA SER A 63 -3.49 3.59 1.22
C SER A 63 -3.97 3.69 -0.22
N ASN A 64 -3.05 3.61 -1.19
CA ASN A 64 -3.32 3.89 -2.60
C ASN A 64 -3.27 2.63 -3.47
N TRP A 65 -2.50 1.62 -3.08
CA TRP A 65 -2.33 0.40 -3.87
C TRP A 65 -3.19 -0.73 -3.31
N GLY A 66 -4.04 -1.28 -4.18
CA GLY A 66 -4.73 -2.54 -3.94
C GLY A 66 -3.81 -3.75 -4.14
N THR A 67 -4.33 -4.93 -3.79
CA THR A 67 -3.67 -6.20 -4.08
C THR A 67 -3.56 -6.45 -5.58
N ASP A 68 -2.65 -7.33 -5.99
CA ASP A 68 -2.46 -7.69 -7.41
C ASP A 68 -3.76 -8.23 -8.02
N GLU A 69 -4.53 -9.00 -7.25
CA GLU A 69 -5.81 -9.55 -7.67
C GLU A 69 -6.84 -8.44 -7.92
N CYS A 70 -6.90 -7.43 -7.06
CA CYS A 70 -7.81 -6.30 -7.21
C CYS A 70 -7.47 -5.47 -8.43
N LEU A 71 -6.18 -5.16 -8.63
CA LEU A 71 -5.73 -4.37 -9.77
C LEU A 71 -5.96 -5.09 -11.09
N LYS A 72 -5.69 -6.39 -11.14
CA LYS A 72 -5.99 -7.24 -12.30
C LYS A 72 -7.49 -7.29 -12.58
N LYS A 73 -8.32 -7.48 -11.54
CA LYS A 73 -9.79 -7.49 -11.65
C LYS A 73 -10.33 -6.19 -12.23
N CYS A 74 -9.75 -5.05 -11.84
CA CYS A 74 -10.21 -3.73 -12.25
C CYS A 74 -9.45 -3.14 -13.45
N GLY A 75 -8.52 -3.89 -14.05
CA GLY A 75 -7.75 -3.44 -15.22
C GLY A 75 -6.82 -2.26 -14.95
N ILE A 76 -6.30 -2.12 -13.73
CA ILE A 76 -5.45 -0.98 -13.31
C ILE A 76 -3.97 -1.37 -13.40
N ASP A 77 -3.16 -0.56 -14.10
CA ASP A 77 -1.70 -0.69 -14.15
C ASP A 77 -1.02 0.29 -13.19
N ARG A 78 -0.19 -0.23 -12.28
CA ARG A 78 0.59 0.54 -11.29
C ARG A 78 1.65 1.45 -11.91
N ASN A 79 2.11 1.13 -13.13
CA ASN A 79 3.24 1.80 -13.77
C ASN A 79 2.80 2.86 -14.80
N SER A 80 1.50 3.06 -15.00
CA SER A 80 1.00 4.11 -15.89
C SER A 80 1.35 5.48 -15.30
N LYS A 81 2.39 6.14 -15.83
CA LYS A 81 2.96 7.41 -15.33
C LYS A 81 2.10 8.65 -15.61
N GLY A 82 0.85 8.51 -15.97
CA GLY A 82 -0.02 9.65 -16.23
C GLY A 82 -1.39 9.18 -16.65
N THR A 83 -2.38 9.67 -15.92
CA THR A 83 -3.81 9.44 -16.17
C THR A 83 -4.23 7.99 -15.97
N LEU A 84 -4.99 7.74 -14.91
CA LEU A 84 -5.89 6.59 -14.86
C LEU A 84 -6.91 6.77 -15.98
N THR A 85 -6.59 6.30 -17.19
CA THR A 85 -7.54 6.32 -18.29
C THR A 85 -8.53 5.20 -18.03
N PHE A 86 -9.69 5.56 -17.48
CA PHE A 86 -10.78 4.64 -17.27
C PHE A 86 -11.23 4.11 -18.64
N ALA A 87 -11.12 2.79 -18.82
CA ALA A 87 -11.74 2.11 -19.93
C ALA A 87 -13.26 2.22 -19.74
N ASN A 88 -13.85 3.21 -20.43
CA ASN A 88 -15.26 3.61 -20.50
C ASN A 88 -15.57 4.97 -19.87
N GLY A 89 -15.15 6.03 -20.57
CA GLY A 89 -16.00 7.18 -20.85
C GLY A 89 -16.27 8.16 -19.70
N ASN A 90 -15.75 9.37 -19.87
CA ASN A 90 -16.21 10.63 -19.27
C ASN A 90 -17.59 10.57 -18.60
N LYS A 91 -17.64 10.72 -17.27
CA LYS A 91 -18.67 11.52 -16.58
C LYS A 91 -18.06 12.16 -15.33
N GLU A 92 -18.05 13.50 -15.41
CA GLU A 92 -17.92 14.57 -14.41
C GLU A 92 -17.50 14.22 -12.98
#